data_AF-A0A5R8VM30-F1
#
_entry.id   AF-A0A5R8VM30-F1
#
_cell.length_a   1.000
_cell.length_b   1.000
_cell.length_c   1.000
_cell.angle_alpha   90.00
_cell.angle_beta   90.00
_cell.angle_gamma   90.00
#
_symmetry.space_group_name_H-M   'P 1'
#
loop_
_entity.id
_entity.type
_entity.pdbx_description
1 polymer ?
#
loop_
_entity_poly.entity_id
_entity_poly.type
_entity_poly.pdbx_seq_one_letter_code
_entity_poly.pdbx_strand_id
1 'polypeptide(L)'
;MTEEMTTAAVPAADTVDPAVAEPADDVAAEPAATPEGADRRFAGGISPRDTFVDGAALFPGDTGVLPMRVRQALVKLLKGPYVDGGRDEKLWTVLLDHQVILRSRLSELFLTMELDHERKIAVLRPVDPDAIGGSARSSILRQQRALSRVETIVLLRLRLLLDRHVAAQTDPTITREEIVELVAHYQPAGQQDALRDSDVVSRAITKLLARQLLLPTGLDDTYTISNALPLALPFENIGDIPAHIEALVAATTDPAGTEALLDLEADPVSEPVGTEEEEAEAAK
;
A
#
# COMPACT_ATOMS: atom_id res chain seq x y z
N MET A 1 -18.48 -69.79 33.36
CA MET A 1 -19.18 -69.43 32.12
C MET A 1 -18.34 -68.35 31.45
N THR A 2 -17.22 -68.70 30.80
CA THR A 2 -17.09 -69.10 29.38
C THR A 2 -17.59 -68.01 28.42
N GLU A 3 -16.84 -67.46 27.47
CA GLU A 3 -15.51 -67.77 26.94
C GLU A 3 -15.00 -66.58 26.10
N GLU A 4 -13.69 -66.31 26.13
CA GLU A 4 -12.93 -65.67 25.05
C GLU A 4 -12.84 -66.60 23.82
N MET A 5 -12.48 -66.05 22.66
CA MET A 5 -11.56 -66.59 21.63
C MET A 5 -11.99 -66.11 20.23
N THR A 6 -11.18 -66.06 19.17
CA THR A 6 -9.76 -65.86 18.89
C THR A 6 -9.59 -66.12 17.39
N THR A 7 -8.61 -65.47 16.75
CA THR A 7 -7.77 -65.98 15.65
C THR A 7 -8.35 -66.36 14.25
N ALA A 8 -7.78 -65.66 13.26
CA ALA A 8 -7.00 -66.14 12.10
C ALA A 8 -7.52 -67.11 11.01
N ALA A 9 -7.05 -66.76 9.81
CA ALA A 9 -6.45 -67.62 8.78
C ALA A 9 -7.28 -68.03 7.53
N VAL A 10 -6.90 -67.39 6.43
CA VAL A 10 -6.79 -67.86 5.02
C VAL A 10 -5.88 -69.12 4.99
N PRO A 11 -6.02 -70.16 4.10
CA PRO A 11 -5.56 -70.05 2.69
C PRO A 11 -6.09 -71.05 1.60
N ALA A 12 -5.74 -70.71 0.33
CA ALA A 12 -5.32 -71.56 -0.81
C ALA A 12 -6.29 -72.67 -1.35
N ALA A 13 -6.32 -73.12 -2.61
CA ALA A 13 -5.65 -72.87 -3.89
C ALA A 13 -6.38 -73.70 -5.01
N ASP A 14 -5.81 -73.70 -6.23
CA ASP A 14 -6.03 -74.58 -7.41
C ASP A 14 -7.15 -74.20 -8.42
N THR A 15 -6.95 -74.19 -9.75
CA THR A 15 -5.97 -74.89 -10.62
C THR A 15 -5.88 -74.28 -12.06
N VAL A 16 -4.64 -74.15 -12.58
CA VAL A 16 -4.07 -74.58 -13.90
C VAL A 16 -4.43 -73.90 -15.25
N ASP A 17 -3.53 -73.03 -15.75
CA ASP A 17 -2.55 -73.08 -16.90
C ASP A 17 -2.78 -73.98 -18.16
N PRO A 18 -1.99 -73.93 -19.29
CA PRO A 18 -0.78 -73.12 -19.62
C PRO A 18 -0.59 -72.64 -21.09
N ALA A 19 0.51 -71.90 -21.36
CA ALA A 19 1.47 -71.96 -22.51
C ALA A 19 1.87 -70.55 -23.03
N VAL A 20 3.12 -70.15 -23.30
CA VAL A 20 4.45 -70.81 -23.46
C VAL A 20 5.56 -69.73 -23.49
N ALA A 21 6.73 -70.07 -22.92
CA ALA A 21 8.14 -69.66 -23.19
C ALA A 21 8.70 -68.23 -22.96
N GLU A 22 9.62 -68.15 -21.97
CA GLU A 22 10.79 -67.27 -21.82
C GLU A 22 11.96 -67.66 -22.80
N PRO A 23 13.22 -67.10 -22.81
CA PRO A 23 13.87 -66.22 -21.80
C PRO A 23 14.95 -65.17 -22.24
N ALA A 24 15.40 -64.45 -21.20
CA ALA A 24 16.77 -63.96 -20.90
C ALA A 24 17.39 -62.80 -21.70
N ASP A 25 17.80 -61.73 -20.99
CA ASP A 25 19.14 -61.68 -20.40
C ASP A 25 19.29 -60.59 -19.32
N ASP A 26 20.08 -60.92 -18.31
CA ASP A 26 20.35 -60.19 -17.07
C ASP A 26 21.78 -59.63 -17.12
N VAL A 27 21.99 -58.35 -16.82
CA VAL A 27 23.31 -57.85 -16.38
C VAL A 27 23.13 -56.76 -15.33
N ALA A 28 23.46 -57.14 -14.09
CA ALA A 28 23.63 -56.28 -12.93
C ALA A 28 24.90 -55.39 -13.01
N ALA A 29 24.84 -54.19 -12.42
CA ALA A 29 25.74 -53.68 -11.35
C ALA A 29 25.84 -52.13 -11.29
N GLU A 30 25.37 -51.56 -10.18
CA GLU A 30 25.71 -50.24 -9.59
C GLU A 30 27.17 -50.22 -9.04
N PRO A 31 27.75 -49.13 -8.45
CA PRO A 31 27.23 -47.78 -8.11
C PRO A 31 28.17 -46.60 -8.46
N ALA A 32 27.67 -45.36 -8.59
CA ALA A 32 28.51 -44.17 -8.37
C ALA A 32 27.74 -42.87 -8.08
N ALA A 33 27.94 -42.38 -6.85
CA ALA A 33 28.11 -40.98 -6.45
C ALA A 33 27.01 -39.94 -6.78
N THR A 34 26.28 -39.56 -5.72
CA THR A 34 25.61 -38.27 -5.57
C THR A 34 26.62 -37.11 -5.62
N PRO A 35 26.30 -36.00 -6.30
CA PRO A 35 26.63 -34.69 -5.76
C PRO A 35 25.33 -33.93 -5.43
N GLU A 36 25.14 -33.66 -4.14
CA GLU A 36 24.31 -32.57 -3.67
C GLU A 36 24.87 -31.26 -4.22
N GLY A 37 24.03 -30.46 -4.87
CA GLY A 37 24.47 -29.19 -5.44
C GLY A 37 23.34 -28.39 -6.03
N ALA A 38 22.59 -27.73 -5.16
CA ALA A 38 21.86 -26.49 -5.42
C ALA A 38 21.06 -26.40 -6.73
N ASP A 39 19.86 -26.99 -6.73
CA ASP A 39 18.79 -26.48 -7.58
C ASP A 39 17.49 -26.48 -6.80
N ARG A 40 17.41 -25.55 -5.83
CA ARG A 40 16.12 -25.09 -5.31
C ARG A 40 15.43 -24.35 -6.44
N ARG A 41 14.84 -25.15 -7.33
CA ARG A 41 13.78 -24.75 -8.24
C ARG A 41 12.83 -23.86 -7.43
N PHE A 42 12.79 -22.58 -7.75
CA PHE A 42 11.71 -21.70 -7.34
C PHE A 42 10.44 -22.27 -7.97
N ALA A 43 9.80 -23.20 -7.27
CA ALA A 43 8.46 -23.68 -7.57
C ALA A 43 7.45 -22.63 -7.08
N GLY A 44 7.60 -21.40 -7.57
CA GLY A 44 6.52 -20.42 -7.63
C GLY A 44 6.02 -20.44 -9.06
N GLY A 45 5.04 -21.29 -9.34
CA GLY A 45 4.41 -21.32 -10.66
C GLY A 45 3.88 -19.93 -10.98
N ILE A 46 4.55 -19.22 -11.89
CA ILE A 46 3.96 -18.07 -12.57
C ILE A 46 2.73 -18.64 -13.26
N SER A 47 1.54 -18.33 -12.75
CA SER A 47 0.31 -18.63 -13.47
C SER A 47 0.11 -17.49 -14.46
N PRO A 48 0.35 -17.67 -15.77
CA PRO A 48 0.08 -16.62 -16.72
C PRO A 48 -1.43 -16.60 -16.94
N ARG A 49 -2.09 -15.60 -16.39
CA ARG A 49 -3.36 -15.12 -16.96
C ARG A 49 -3.24 -13.65 -17.32
N ASP A 50 -2.26 -13.36 -18.16
CA ASP A 50 -2.24 -12.15 -18.98
C ASP A 50 -2.11 -12.56 -20.43
N THR A 51 -3.22 -12.94 -21.04
CA THR A 51 -3.34 -12.76 -22.49
C THR A 51 -3.48 -11.25 -22.69
N PHE A 52 -2.38 -10.58 -23.06
CA PHE A 52 -2.40 -9.17 -23.44
C PHE A 52 -3.37 -9.00 -24.62
N VAL A 53 -4.59 -8.56 -24.33
CA VAL A 53 -5.54 -8.16 -25.36
C VAL A 53 -5.39 -6.65 -25.52
N ASP A 54 -4.76 -6.25 -26.61
CA ASP A 54 -4.61 -4.84 -26.95
C ASP A 54 -6.01 -4.22 -27.14
N GLY A 55 -6.26 -3.13 -26.43
CA GLY A 55 -7.44 -2.31 -26.58
C GLY A 55 -7.38 -1.49 -27.87
N ALA A 56 -8.56 -1.15 -28.41
CA ALA A 56 -8.66 -0.22 -29.52
C ALA A 56 -8.23 1.20 -29.09
N ALA A 57 -7.73 1.98 -30.05
CA ALA A 57 -7.51 3.40 -29.88
C ALA A 57 -8.81 4.10 -29.42
N LEU A 58 -8.73 4.89 -28.35
CA LEU A 58 -9.89 5.49 -27.68
C LEU A 58 -10.14 6.94 -28.10
N PHE A 59 -9.14 7.60 -28.68
CA PHE A 59 -9.22 8.98 -29.16
C PHE A 59 -8.24 9.21 -30.33
N PRO A 60 -8.39 10.27 -31.14
CA PRO A 60 -7.47 10.56 -32.24
C PRO A 60 -6.03 10.72 -31.76
N GLY A 61 -5.10 9.96 -32.36
CA GLY A 61 -3.68 9.95 -31.97
C GLY A 61 -3.35 9.05 -30.77
N ASP A 62 -4.31 8.28 -30.25
CA ASP A 62 -4.08 7.33 -29.17
C ASP A 62 -3.24 6.14 -29.62
N THR A 63 -2.01 6.04 -29.09
CA THR A 63 -1.10 4.90 -29.30
C THR A 63 -1.15 3.89 -28.14
N GLY A 64 -2.02 4.11 -27.16
CA GLY A 64 -2.16 3.23 -26.01
C GLY A 64 -2.83 1.91 -26.38
N VAL A 65 -2.34 0.83 -25.78
CA VAL A 65 -2.89 -0.53 -25.96
C VAL A 65 -3.74 -0.99 -24.78
N LEU A 66 -3.88 -0.17 -23.74
CA LEU A 66 -4.66 -0.55 -22.56
C LEU A 66 -6.17 -0.41 -22.81
N PRO A 67 -7.00 -1.38 -22.38
CA PRO A 67 -8.45 -1.21 -22.35
C PRO A 67 -8.87 -0.02 -21.47
N MET A 68 -10.00 0.63 -21.79
CA MET A 68 -10.51 1.82 -21.08
C MET A 68 -10.51 1.66 -19.55
N ARG A 69 -11.02 0.53 -19.04
CA ARG A 69 -11.08 0.26 -17.59
C ARG A 69 -9.71 0.25 -16.91
N VAL A 70 -8.68 -0.27 -17.60
CA VAL A 70 -7.30 -0.34 -17.08
C VAL A 70 -6.67 1.05 -17.09
N ARG A 71 -6.95 1.87 -18.11
CA ARG A 71 -6.51 3.27 -18.13
C ARG A 71 -7.12 4.08 -16.99
N GLN A 72 -8.42 3.91 -16.76
CA GLN A 72 -9.10 4.56 -15.62
C GLN A 72 -8.49 4.11 -14.29
N ALA A 73 -8.16 2.82 -14.14
CA ALA A 73 -7.48 2.32 -12.95
C ALA A 73 -6.09 2.94 -12.77
N LEU A 74 -5.29 3.04 -13.83
CA LEU A 74 -4.00 3.71 -13.81
C LEU A 74 -4.12 5.18 -13.40
N VAL A 75 -5.09 5.92 -13.96
CA VAL A 75 -5.35 7.32 -13.58
C VAL A 75 -5.72 7.44 -12.11
N LYS A 76 -6.55 6.54 -11.59
CA LYS A 76 -6.96 6.54 -10.18
C LYS A 76 -5.78 6.28 -9.25
N LEU A 77 -4.93 5.31 -9.58
CA LEU A 77 -3.69 5.02 -8.84
C LEU A 77 -2.76 6.24 -8.80
N LEU A 78 -2.60 6.95 -9.91
CA LEU A 78 -1.69 8.12 -10.00
C LEU A 78 -2.24 9.37 -9.31
N LYS A 79 -3.57 9.50 -9.19
CA LYS A 79 -4.21 10.68 -8.59
C LYS A 79 -4.26 10.61 -7.06
N GLY A 80 -4.51 9.43 -6.50
CA GLY A 80 -4.74 9.24 -5.07
C GLY A 80 -3.46 8.84 -4.32
N PRO A 81 -3.38 9.10 -3.00
CA PRO A 81 -2.33 8.51 -2.18
C PRO A 81 -2.42 6.98 -2.15
N TYR A 82 -3.62 6.43 -2.34
CA TYR A 82 -3.91 5.01 -2.45
C TYR A 82 -5.27 4.79 -3.13
N VAL A 83 -5.56 3.54 -3.51
CA VAL A 83 -6.88 3.07 -3.94
C VAL A 83 -7.48 2.18 -2.84
N ASP A 84 -8.75 2.45 -2.51
CA ASP A 84 -9.52 1.71 -1.52
C ASP A 84 -10.54 0.79 -2.20
N GLY A 85 -10.24 -0.49 -2.23
CA GLY A 85 -11.10 -1.52 -2.81
C GLY A 85 -12.36 -1.80 -2.00
N GLY A 86 -12.39 -1.45 -0.71
CA GLY A 86 -13.62 -1.49 0.09
C GLY A 86 -14.66 -0.48 -0.38
N ARG A 87 -14.23 0.65 -0.96
CA ARG A 87 -15.12 1.66 -1.56
C ARG A 87 -15.44 1.41 -3.03
N ASP A 88 -14.49 0.85 -3.78
CA ASP A 88 -14.65 0.60 -5.21
C ASP A 88 -14.17 -0.82 -5.58
N GLU A 89 -15.04 -1.80 -5.32
CA GLU A 89 -14.75 -3.22 -5.59
C GLU A 89 -14.51 -3.49 -7.08
N LYS A 90 -15.15 -2.71 -7.97
CA LYS A 90 -14.96 -2.86 -9.41
C LYS A 90 -13.55 -2.44 -9.81
N LEU A 91 -13.09 -1.29 -9.32
CA LEU A 91 -11.71 -0.85 -9.51
C LEU A 91 -10.72 -1.85 -8.92
N TRP A 92 -10.99 -2.35 -7.70
CA TRP A 92 -10.15 -3.37 -7.05
C TRP A 92 -10.01 -4.63 -7.91
N THR A 93 -11.11 -5.14 -8.44
CA THR A 93 -11.11 -6.32 -9.33
C THR A 93 -10.28 -6.04 -10.59
N VAL A 94 -10.40 -4.84 -11.18
CA VAL A 94 -9.57 -4.46 -12.35
C VAL A 94 -8.08 -4.42 -11.99
N LEU A 95 -7.72 -3.93 -10.80
CA LEU A 95 -6.33 -3.93 -10.37
C LEU A 95 -5.79 -5.37 -10.24
N LEU A 96 -6.58 -6.27 -9.64
CA LEU A 96 -6.21 -7.66 -9.44
C LEU A 96 -6.09 -8.44 -10.76
N ASP A 97 -6.99 -8.18 -11.71
CA ASP A 97 -7.03 -8.85 -13.01
C ASP A 97 -5.91 -8.39 -13.96
N HIS A 98 -5.38 -7.16 -13.80
CA HIS A 98 -4.46 -6.52 -14.75
C HIS A 98 -3.10 -6.13 -14.12
N GLN A 99 -2.68 -6.86 -13.09
CA GLN A 99 -1.50 -6.49 -12.29
C GLN A 99 -0.22 -6.37 -13.11
N VAL A 100 0.06 -7.31 -14.01
CA VAL A 100 1.33 -7.33 -14.77
C VAL A 100 1.44 -6.11 -15.67
N ILE A 101 0.40 -5.82 -16.45
CA ILE A 101 0.42 -4.69 -17.36
C ILE A 101 0.45 -3.35 -16.62
N LEU A 102 -0.28 -3.23 -15.49
CA LEU A 102 -0.24 -2.04 -14.65
C LEU A 102 1.15 -1.83 -14.05
N ARG A 103 1.76 -2.86 -13.48
CA ARG A 103 3.13 -2.80 -12.93
C ARG A 103 4.16 -2.41 -14.00
N SER A 104 4.05 -2.96 -15.21
CA SER A 104 4.91 -2.57 -16.33
C SER A 104 4.78 -1.08 -16.65
N ARG A 105 3.56 -0.56 -16.78
CA ARG A 105 3.33 0.87 -17.11
C ARG A 105 3.76 1.81 -15.97
N LEU A 106 3.62 1.38 -14.73
CA LEU A 106 4.08 2.14 -13.56
C LEU A 106 5.62 2.14 -13.45
N SER A 107 6.28 1.07 -13.90
CA SER A 107 7.75 0.98 -13.88
C SER A 107 8.40 2.00 -14.82
N GLU A 108 7.75 2.34 -15.94
CA GLU A 108 8.16 3.44 -16.83
C GLU A 108 8.14 4.81 -16.13
N LEU A 109 7.42 4.92 -15.02
CA LEU A 109 7.31 6.13 -14.19
C LEU A 109 8.15 6.05 -12.91
N PHE A 110 9.02 5.04 -12.79
CA PHE A 110 9.78 4.72 -11.58
C PHE A 110 8.89 4.49 -10.35
N LEU A 111 7.72 3.88 -10.54
CA LEU A 111 6.78 3.55 -9.47
C LEU A 111 6.59 2.04 -9.32
N THR A 112 6.48 1.59 -8.08
CA THR A 112 6.03 0.24 -7.72
C THR A 112 4.61 0.29 -7.18
N MET A 113 3.85 -0.78 -7.42
CA MET A 113 2.50 -0.97 -6.88
C MET A 113 2.53 -2.03 -5.79
N GLU A 114 2.15 -1.63 -4.58
CA GLU A 114 1.96 -2.49 -3.42
C GLU A 114 0.48 -2.79 -3.22
N LEU A 115 0.13 -4.05 -2.97
CA LEU A 115 -1.24 -4.49 -2.74
C LEU A 115 -1.34 -5.15 -1.37
N ASP A 116 -2.22 -4.63 -0.53
CA ASP A 116 -2.68 -5.30 0.68
C ASP A 116 -4.03 -5.94 0.38
N HIS A 117 -4.04 -7.26 0.22
CA HIS A 117 -5.24 -8.01 -0.13
C HIS A 117 -6.24 -8.11 1.03
N GLU A 118 -5.76 -8.11 2.26
CA GLU A 118 -6.61 -8.20 3.45
C GLU A 118 -7.40 -6.91 3.64
N ARG A 119 -6.71 -5.77 3.52
CA ARG A 119 -7.32 -4.44 3.66
C ARG A 119 -7.93 -3.91 2.37
N LYS A 120 -7.71 -4.60 1.25
CA LYS A 120 -8.06 -4.19 -0.12
C LYS A 120 -7.52 -2.80 -0.47
N ILE A 121 -6.25 -2.54 -0.16
CA ILE A 121 -5.61 -1.26 -0.45
C ILE A 121 -4.51 -1.44 -1.50
N ALA A 122 -4.45 -0.54 -2.48
CA ALA A 122 -3.34 -0.43 -3.40
C ALA A 122 -2.62 0.91 -3.21
N VAL A 123 -1.30 0.88 -3.06
CA VAL A 123 -0.45 2.07 -2.87
C VAL A 123 0.62 2.12 -3.96
N LEU A 124 0.93 3.32 -4.45
CA LEU A 124 2.09 3.55 -5.29
C LEU A 124 3.26 4.06 -4.46
N ARG A 125 4.45 3.50 -4.69
CA ARG A 125 5.70 3.97 -4.07
C ARG A 125 6.68 4.40 -5.15
N PRO A 126 7.48 5.45 -4.91
CA PRO A 126 8.63 5.73 -5.75
C PRO A 126 9.69 4.65 -5.55
N VAL A 127 10.35 4.23 -6.62
CA VAL A 127 11.53 3.36 -6.53
C VAL A 127 12.70 4.14 -5.96
N ASP A 128 13.49 3.49 -5.10
CA ASP A 128 14.67 4.05 -4.47
C ASP A 128 15.62 4.72 -5.51
N PRO A 129 16.06 5.97 -5.29
CA PRO A 129 17.07 6.62 -6.13
C PRO A 129 18.35 5.78 -6.31
N ASP A 130 18.83 5.12 -5.25
CA ASP A 130 20.08 4.36 -5.25
C ASP A 130 19.98 3.12 -6.15
N ALA A 131 18.82 2.47 -6.14
CA ALA A 131 18.56 1.28 -6.97
C ALA A 131 18.63 1.56 -8.48
N ILE A 132 18.46 2.81 -8.92
CA ILE A 132 18.62 3.18 -10.33
C ILE A 132 19.77 4.17 -10.59
N GLY A 133 20.73 4.23 -9.65
CA GLY A 133 22.06 4.80 -9.87
C GLY A 133 22.12 6.30 -10.07
N GLY A 134 21.24 7.08 -9.42
CA GLY A 134 21.21 8.53 -9.61
C GLY A 134 20.67 9.32 -8.43
N SER A 135 21.21 10.52 -8.21
CA SER A 135 20.98 11.37 -7.03
C SER A 135 19.74 12.28 -7.13
N ALA A 136 19.10 12.40 -8.29
CA ALA A 136 17.86 13.16 -8.45
C ALA A 136 17.02 12.59 -9.60
N ARG A 137 15.82 12.12 -9.28
CA ARG A 137 14.81 11.80 -10.28
C ARG A 137 13.49 12.49 -9.93
N SER A 138 12.84 13.00 -10.97
CA SER A 138 11.51 13.61 -10.86
C SER A 138 10.52 12.53 -10.49
N SER A 139 10.10 12.48 -9.21
CA SER A 139 8.96 11.66 -8.81
C SER A 139 7.68 12.39 -9.16
N ILE A 140 6.77 11.69 -9.82
CA ILE A 140 5.42 12.21 -10.08
C ILE A 140 4.53 12.20 -8.83
N LEU A 141 4.90 11.39 -7.82
CA LEU A 141 4.20 11.37 -6.55
C LEU A 141 4.61 12.58 -5.73
N ARG A 142 3.63 13.25 -5.12
CA ARG A 142 3.89 14.35 -4.20
C ARG A 142 4.75 13.83 -3.04
N GLN A 143 5.90 14.47 -2.83
CA GLN A 143 6.69 14.24 -1.62
C GLN A 143 5.85 14.64 -0.42
N GLN A 144 5.61 13.67 0.45
CA GLN A 144 4.93 13.95 1.70
C GLN A 144 5.93 14.57 2.67
N ARG A 145 5.57 15.69 3.30
CA ARG A 145 6.39 16.27 4.37
C ARG A 145 6.57 15.25 5.51
N ALA A 146 7.64 15.39 6.28
CA ALA A 146 7.83 14.56 7.47
C ALA A 146 6.64 14.74 8.43
N LEU A 147 6.33 13.69 9.19
CA LEU A 147 5.37 13.76 10.27
C LEU A 147 6.07 14.29 11.51
N SER A 148 5.39 15.16 12.23
CA SER A 148 5.85 15.65 13.52
C SER A 148 5.84 14.53 14.58
N ARG A 149 6.51 14.72 15.71
CA ARG A 149 6.50 13.73 16.81
C ARG A 149 5.06 13.46 17.28
N VAL A 150 4.30 14.53 17.51
CA VAL A 150 2.91 14.42 17.97
C VAL A 150 2.04 13.76 16.90
N GLU A 151 2.21 14.13 15.63
CA GLU A 151 1.48 13.52 14.51
C GLU A 151 1.75 12.02 14.40
N THR A 152 3.01 11.62 14.58
CA THR A 152 3.43 10.21 14.55
C THR A 152 2.79 9.42 15.70
N ILE A 153 2.75 9.99 16.90
CA ILE A 153 2.11 9.37 18.06
C ILE A 153 0.59 9.23 17.84
N VAL A 154 -0.08 10.28 17.35
CA VAL A 154 -1.50 10.23 17.01
C VAL A 154 -1.75 9.14 15.98
N LEU A 155 -0.95 9.07 14.91
CA LEU A 155 -1.05 8.03 13.88
C LEU A 155 -0.88 6.62 14.42
N LEU A 156 0.11 6.39 15.27
CA LEU A 156 0.32 5.11 15.96
C LEU A 156 -0.90 4.71 16.78
N ARG A 157 -1.49 5.68 17.48
CA ARG A 157 -2.67 5.42 18.28
C ARG A 157 -3.90 5.14 17.42
N LEU A 158 -4.07 5.87 16.32
CA LEU A 158 -5.12 5.62 15.33
C LEU A 158 -5.00 4.22 14.72
N ARG A 159 -3.78 3.72 14.48
CA ARG A 159 -3.56 2.31 14.06
C ARG A 159 -4.11 1.32 15.07
N LEU A 160 -3.78 1.50 16.35
CA LEU A 160 -4.28 0.62 17.42
C LEU A 160 -5.80 0.68 17.56
N LEU A 161 -6.39 1.86 17.38
CA LEU A 161 -7.84 2.03 17.37
C LEU A 161 -8.45 1.32 16.17
N LEU A 162 -7.89 1.50 14.97
CA LEU A 162 -8.31 0.83 13.75
C LEU A 162 -8.32 -0.69 13.92
N ASP A 163 -7.22 -1.27 14.41
CA ASP A 163 -7.13 -2.73 14.60
C ASP A 163 -8.15 -3.24 15.62
N ARG A 164 -8.46 -2.45 16.68
CA ARG A 164 -9.53 -2.78 17.62
C ARG A 164 -10.90 -2.75 16.96
N HIS A 165 -11.19 -1.74 16.14
CA HIS A 165 -12.46 -1.63 15.43
C HIS A 165 -12.65 -2.77 14.43
N VAL A 166 -11.58 -3.14 13.71
CA VAL A 166 -11.57 -4.30 12.80
C VAL A 166 -11.86 -5.58 13.57
N ALA A 167 -11.17 -5.82 14.70
CA ALA A 167 -11.41 -6.99 15.54
C ALA A 167 -12.83 -7.04 16.13
N ALA A 168 -13.39 -5.87 16.47
CA ALA A 168 -14.75 -5.73 16.99
C ALA A 168 -15.83 -5.70 15.88
N GLN A 169 -15.44 -5.68 14.60
CA GLN A 169 -16.34 -5.52 13.45
C GLN A 169 -17.23 -4.26 13.55
N THR A 170 -16.64 -3.16 13.97
CA THR A 170 -17.31 -1.86 14.13
C THR A 170 -16.70 -0.81 13.20
N ASP A 171 -17.43 0.27 12.95
CA ASP A 171 -16.93 1.36 12.13
C ASP A 171 -15.77 2.08 12.83
N PRO A 172 -14.61 2.23 12.17
CA PRO A 172 -13.44 2.84 12.79
C PRO A 172 -13.56 4.36 12.75
N THR A 173 -14.26 4.94 13.71
CA THR A 173 -14.45 6.40 13.83
C THR A 173 -13.69 6.98 15.01
N ILE A 174 -13.30 8.24 14.91
CA ILE A 174 -12.70 9.01 16.00
C ILE A 174 -13.21 10.45 15.97
N THR A 175 -13.45 11.01 17.15
CA THR A 175 -13.87 12.40 17.34
C THR A 175 -12.67 13.33 17.55
N ARG A 176 -12.85 14.63 17.30
CA ARG A 176 -11.85 15.65 17.61
C ARG A 176 -11.48 15.65 19.09
N GLU A 177 -12.48 15.47 19.97
CA GLU A 177 -12.29 15.41 21.43
C GLU A 177 -11.36 14.26 21.83
N GLU A 178 -11.57 13.07 21.27
CA GLU A 178 -10.66 11.93 21.50
C GLU A 178 -9.25 12.24 21.02
N ILE A 179 -9.07 12.91 19.88
CA ILE A 179 -7.74 13.32 19.41
C ILE A 179 -7.09 14.32 20.37
N VAL A 180 -7.86 15.24 20.95
CA VAL A 180 -7.36 16.18 21.99
C VAL A 180 -6.88 15.41 23.21
N GLU A 181 -7.66 14.45 23.70
CA GLU A 181 -7.27 13.60 24.83
C GLU A 181 -6.00 12.79 24.54
N LEU A 182 -5.88 12.26 23.30
CA LEU A 182 -4.68 11.56 22.86
C LEU A 182 -3.45 12.47 22.93
N VAL A 183 -3.53 13.70 22.39
CA VAL A 183 -2.40 14.64 22.41
C VAL A 183 -2.04 15.05 23.83
N ALA A 184 -3.04 15.33 24.68
CA ALA A 184 -2.82 15.74 26.07
C ALA A 184 -2.03 14.71 26.88
N HIS A 185 -2.19 13.41 26.59
CA HIS A 185 -1.49 12.33 27.28
C HIS A 185 0.04 12.30 27.03
N TYR A 186 0.50 12.84 25.91
CA TYR A 186 1.91 12.76 25.50
C TYR A 186 2.70 14.07 25.71
N GLN A 187 2.03 15.11 26.20
CA GLN A 187 2.67 16.36 26.54
C GLN A 187 3.36 16.26 27.91
N PRO A 188 4.63 16.68 28.06
CA PRO A 188 5.31 16.67 29.35
C PRO A 188 4.60 17.56 30.38
N ALA A 189 4.49 17.08 31.62
CA ALA A 189 3.92 17.86 32.72
C ALA A 189 4.66 19.19 32.90
N GLY A 190 3.93 20.31 32.83
CA GLY A 190 4.49 21.67 32.94
C GLY A 190 4.60 22.45 31.64
N GLN A 191 4.24 21.86 30.49
CA GLN A 191 4.20 22.51 29.17
C GLN A 191 2.82 22.47 28.50
N GLN A 192 1.76 22.24 29.31
CA GLN A 192 0.38 22.28 28.85
C GLN A 192 -0.04 23.73 28.59
N ASP A 193 -0.26 24.07 27.33
CA ASP A 193 -0.85 25.32 26.89
C ASP A 193 -2.06 24.97 26.02
N ALA A 194 -3.26 25.23 26.55
CA ALA A 194 -4.50 24.81 25.91
C ALA A 194 -4.69 25.37 24.49
N LEU A 195 -4.18 26.59 24.23
CA LEU A 195 -4.22 27.19 22.89
C LEU A 195 -3.28 26.45 21.94
N ARG A 196 -2.03 26.24 22.38
CA ARG A 196 -1.03 25.49 21.60
C ARG A 196 -1.50 24.06 21.30
N ASP A 197 -2.08 23.39 22.28
CA ASP A 197 -2.56 22.01 22.15
C ASP A 197 -3.71 21.91 21.13
N SER A 198 -4.64 22.87 21.15
CA SER A 198 -5.72 22.95 20.15
C SER A 198 -5.18 23.18 18.73
N ASP A 199 -4.17 24.04 18.59
CA ASP A 199 -3.53 24.29 17.29
C ASP A 199 -2.79 23.05 16.77
N VAL A 200 -2.09 22.34 17.65
CA VAL A 200 -1.39 21.09 17.32
C VAL A 200 -2.39 20.03 16.81
N VAL A 201 -3.51 19.85 17.52
CA VAL A 201 -4.57 18.92 17.13
C VAL A 201 -5.16 19.30 15.77
N SER A 202 -5.46 20.59 15.58
CA SER A 202 -6.06 21.07 14.32
C SER A 202 -5.10 20.89 13.14
N ARG A 203 -3.80 21.12 13.32
CA ARG A 203 -2.77 20.83 12.32
C ARG A 203 -2.64 19.34 12.02
N ALA A 204 -2.66 18.50 13.06
CA ALA A 204 -2.59 17.05 12.90
C ALA A 204 -3.78 16.54 12.09
N ILE A 205 -5.01 16.92 12.45
CA ILE A 205 -6.23 16.56 11.70
C ILE A 205 -6.12 17.02 10.24
N THR A 206 -5.73 18.28 10.00
CA THR A 206 -5.59 18.84 8.65
C THR A 206 -4.58 18.03 7.81
N LYS A 207 -3.42 17.68 8.38
CA LYS A 207 -2.40 16.86 7.69
C LYS A 207 -2.90 15.44 7.41
N LEU A 208 -3.62 14.82 8.34
CA LEU A 208 -4.16 13.47 8.17
C LEU A 208 -5.28 13.41 7.13
N LEU A 209 -6.15 14.42 7.08
CA LEU A 209 -7.16 14.59 6.03
C LEU A 209 -6.51 14.79 4.66
N ALA A 210 -5.48 15.64 4.57
CA ALA A 210 -4.75 15.87 3.33
C ALA A 210 -4.08 14.59 2.77
N ARG A 211 -3.70 13.66 3.65
CA ARG A 211 -3.16 12.35 3.29
C ARG A 211 -4.22 11.26 3.10
N GLN A 212 -5.50 11.60 3.29
CA GLN A 212 -6.63 10.66 3.29
C GLN A 212 -6.49 9.55 4.36
N LEU A 213 -5.74 9.77 5.43
CA LEU A 213 -5.64 8.81 6.55
C LEU A 213 -6.80 8.95 7.53
N LEU A 214 -7.34 10.16 7.61
CA LEU A 214 -8.67 10.45 8.13
C LEU A 214 -9.57 10.87 6.99
N LEU A 215 -10.87 10.61 7.14
CA LEU A 215 -11.88 10.95 6.16
C LEU A 215 -13.05 11.66 6.85
N PRO A 216 -13.59 12.72 6.23
CA PRO A 216 -14.73 13.42 6.80
C PRO A 216 -15.96 12.50 6.83
N THR A 217 -16.77 12.65 7.87
CA THR A 217 -18.07 12.00 7.97
C THR A 217 -19.19 13.03 7.79
N GLY A 218 -20.45 12.58 7.84
CA GLY A 218 -21.60 13.50 7.85
C GLY A 218 -21.83 14.18 9.20
N LEU A 219 -21.05 13.83 10.22
CA LEU A 219 -21.13 14.40 11.57
C LEU A 219 -19.97 15.37 11.78
N ASP A 220 -20.27 16.47 12.47
CA ASP A 220 -19.25 17.45 12.85
C ASP A 220 -18.21 16.81 13.77
N ASP A 221 -16.95 17.24 13.61
CA ASP A 221 -15.80 16.79 14.41
C ASP A 221 -15.60 15.28 14.51
N THR A 222 -16.21 14.50 13.61
CA THR A 222 -16.11 13.04 13.58
C THR A 222 -15.49 12.59 12.27
N TYR A 223 -14.49 11.73 12.38
CA TYR A 223 -13.67 11.28 11.26
C TYR A 223 -13.66 9.76 11.18
N THR A 224 -13.71 9.21 9.98
CA THR A 224 -13.44 7.79 9.75
C THR A 224 -11.94 7.57 9.58
N ILE A 225 -11.40 6.59 10.28
CA ILE A 225 -10.01 6.16 10.15
C ILE A 225 -9.87 5.29 8.90
N SER A 226 -8.95 5.65 8.02
CA SER A 226 -8.74 4.93 6.77
C SER A 226 -8.07 3.57 6.99
N ASN A 227 -8.54 2.54 6.27
CA ASN A 227 -7.89 1.23 6.22
C ASN A 227 -6.49 1.26 5.59
N ALA A 228 -6.14 2.33 4.86
CA ALA A 228 -4.80 2.53 4.31
C ALA A 228 -3.78 3.04 5.34
N LEU A 229 -4.22 3.39 6.56
CA LEU A 229 -3.35 3.94 7.60
C LEU A 229 -2.09 3.11 7.85
N PRO A 230 -2.14 1.78 8.00
CA PRO A 230 -0.96 0.97 8.27
C PRO A 230 0.10 1.05 7.16
N LEU A 231 -0.34 1.20 5.90
CA LEU A 231 0.55 1.28 4.74
C LEU A 231 1.19 2.67 4.61
N ALA A 232 0.54 3.71 5.13
CA ALA A 232 1.07 5.07 5.09
C ALA A 232 2.15 5.33 6.16
N LEU A 233 2.35 4.41 7.11
CA LEU A 233 3.35 4.56 8.15
C LEU A 233 4.75 4.29 7.60
N PRO A 234 5.77 5.05 8.04
CA PRO A 234 7.15 4.88 7.60
C PRO A 234 7.86 3.68 8.25
N PHE A 235 7.15 2.82 8.99
CA PHE A 235 7.71 1.65 9.66
C PHE A 235 6.82 0.43 9.42
N GLU A 236 7.46 -0.64 8.97
CA GLU A 236 6.82 -1.93 8.74
C GLU A 236 6.75 -2.74 10.04
N ASN A 237 7.79 -2.67 10.88
CA ASN A 237 7.89 -3.42 12.12
C ASN A 237 7.66 -2.53 13.35
N ILE A 238 7.03 -3.11 14.38
CA ILE A 238 6.83 -2.45 15.68
C ILE A 238 8.18 -2.10 16.34
N GLY A 239 9.22 -2.89 16.08
CA GLY A 239 10.58 -2.65 16.59
C GLY A 239 11.25 -1.39 16.06
N ASP A 240 10.78 -0.86 14.92
CA ASP A 240 11.37 0.33 14.28
C ASP A 240 10.83 1.64 14.88
N ILE A 241 9.74 1.56 15.66
CA ILE A 241 9.04 2.72 16.23
C ILE A 241 9.95 3.55 17.16
N PRO A 242 10.67 2.95 18.14
CA PRO A 242 11.50 3.74 19.07
C PRO A 242 12.61 4.52 18.36
N ALA A 243 13.30 3.88 17.41
CA ALA A 243 14.36 4.50 16.63
C ALA A 243 13.83 5.66 15.76
N HIS A 244 12.64 5.50 15.20
CA HIS A 244 12.01 6.56 14.42
C HIS A 244 11.59 7.76 15.29
N ILE A 245 11.01 7.51 16.47
CA ILE A 245 10.67 8.59 17.41
C ILE A 245 11.94 9.31 17.88
N GLU A 246 13.03 8.60 18.15
CA GLU A 246 14.31 9.19 18.53
C GLU A 246 14.91 10.02 17.39
N ALA A 247 14.87 9.52 16.16
CA ALA A 247 15.30 10.27 14.98
C ALA A 247 14.49 11.55 14.78
N LEU A 248 13.18 11.51 14.99
CA LEU A 248 12.33 12.70 14.99
C LEU A 248 12.78 13.67 16.08
N VAL A 249 12.96 13.21 17.33
CA VAL A 249 13.44 14.06 18.44
C VAL A 249 14.78 14.72 18.14
N ALA A 250 15.71 13.99 17.51
CA ALA A 250 17.01 14.53 17.11
C ALA A 250 16.92 15.56 15.97
N ALA A 251 15.93 15.42 15.07
CA ALA A 251 15.72 16.30 13.94
C ALA A 251 14.99 17.61 14.31
N THR A 252 14.19 17.63 15.40
CA THR A 252 13.48 18.84 15.85
C THR A 252 14.25 19.63 16.90
N THR A 253 14.39 20.94 16.70
CA THR A 253 14.91 21.90 17.70
C THR A 253 13.81 22.44 18.65
N ASP A 254 12.53 22.12 18.43
CA ASP A 254 11.41 22.49 19.31
C ASP A 254 11.08 21.32 20.27
N PRO A 255 11.11 21.50 21.60
CA PRO A 255 10.76 20.46 22.57
C PRO A 255 9.31 19.94 22.42
N ALA A 256 8.41 20.67 21.77
CA ALA A 256 7.06 20.18 21.47
C ALA A 256 6.97 19.39 20.14
N GLY A 257 8.01 19.42 19.30
CA GLY A 257 8.05 18.68 18.04
C GLY A 257 7.01 19.12 17.02
N THR A 258 6.54 20.37 17.07
CA THR A 258 5.61 20.95 16.09
C THR A 258 6.41 21.66 15.00
N GLU A 259 6.66 20.99 13.87
CA GLU A 259 7.11 21.73 12.69
C GLU A 259 6.05 22.77 12.31
N ALA A 260 6.47 24.02 12.14
CA ALA A 260 5.61 25.05 11.61
C ALA A 260 5.11 24.62 10.23
N LEU A 261 3.79 24.65 10.03
CA LEU A 261 3.22 24.57 8.70
C LEU A 261 3.72 25.82 7.97
N LEU A 262 4.78 25.70 7.16
CA LEU A 262 5.01 26.67 6.10
C LEU A 262 3.83 26.51 5.15
N ASP A 263 2.84 27.39 5.29
CA ASP A 263 1.83 27.65 4.28
C ASP A 263 2.59 27.89 2.98
N LEU A 264 2.50 26.93 2.06
CA LEU A 264 2.79 27.24 0.68
C LEU A 264 1.60 28.09 0.24
N GLU A 265 1.83 29.39 0.27
CA GLU A 265 0.95 30.42 -0.25
C GLU A 265 0.23 29.90 -1.50
N ALA A 266 -1.09 29.96 -1.43
CA ALA A 266 -1.87 30.10 -2.64
C ALA A 266 -1.36 31.36 -3.33
N ASP A 267 -0.86 31.23 -4.56
CA ASP A 267 -0.84 32.34 -5.50
C ASP A 267 -2.20 32.36 -6.20
N PRO A 268 -3.13 33.26 -5.84
CA PRO A 268 -4.10 33.77 -6.78
C PRO A 268 -3.52 34.98 -7.54
N VAL A 269 -4.21 35.34 -8.63
CA VAL A 269 -4.09 36.57 -9.44
C VAL A 269 -3.20 36.39 -10.68
N SER A 270 -3.74 35.90 -11.80
CA SER A 270 -4.49 36.63 -12.85
C SER A 270 -3.73 37.81 -13.48
N GLU A 271 -3.60 37.74 -14.80
CA GLU A 271 -2.86 38.61 -15.74
C GLU A 271 -3.15 40.11 -15.64
N PRO A 272 -2.39 40.93 -16.40
CA PRO A 272 -3.11 41.72 -17.40
C PRO A 272 -2.58 41.55 -18.82
N VAL A 273 -3.51 41.25 -19.70
CA VAL A 273 -3.46 41.47 -21.15
C VAL A 273 -3.17 42.94 -21.43
N GLY A 274 -2.03 43.23 -22.06
CA GLY A 274 -1.75 44.54 -22.63
C GLY A 274 -2.62 44.77 -23.86
N THR A 275 -3.62 45.63 -23.73
CA THR A 275 -4.31 46.29 -24.85
C THR A 275 -3.99 47.77 -24.74
N GLU A 276 -3.17 48.29 -25.65
CA GLU A 276 -2.96 49.72 -25.85
C GLU A 276 -3.66 50.11 -27.15
N GLU A 277 -4.79 50.81 -27.03
CA GLU A 277 -5.39 51.61 -28.10
C GLU A 277 -5.47 53.08 -27.62
N GLU A 278 -5.10 53.97 -28.55
CA GLU A 278 -5.46 55.39 -28.69
C GLU A 278 -4.95 56.43 -27.66
N GLU A 279 -3.85 57.10 -28.04
CA GLU A 279 -3.68 58.53 -27.78
C GLU A 279 -4.16 59.33 -29.00
N ALA A 280 -5.23 60.11 -28.80
CA ALA A 280 -5.60 61.22 -29.64
C ALA A 280 -5.46 62.52 -28.84
N GLU A 281 -4.56 63.44 -29.23
CA GLU A 281 -4.88 64.86 -29.21
C GLU A 281 -3.97 65.70 -30.12
N ALA A 282 -4.57 66.76 -30.67
CA ALA A 282 -4.15 67.57 -31.80
C ALA A 282 -3.07 68.62 -31.50
N ALA A 283 -2.24 68.97 -32.50
CA ALA A 283 -1.90 70.35 -32.84
C ALA A 283 -0.97 70.45 -34.08
N LYS A 284 -1.47 71.19 -35.08
CA LYS A 284 -0.78 71.89 -36.19
C LYS A 284 -0.51 71.15 -37.51
#